data_AF-Q11HT7-F1
#
_entry.id   AF-Q11HT7-F1
#
_cell.length_a   1.000
_cell.length_b   1.000
_cell.length_c   1.000
_cell.angle_alpha   90.00
_cell.angle_beta   90.00
_cell.angle_gamma   90.00
#
_symmetry.space_group_name_H-M   'P 1'
#
loop_
_entity.id
_entity.type
_entity.pdbx_description
1 polymer ?
#
loop_
_entity_poly.entity_id
_entity_poly.type
_entity_poly.pdbx_seq_one_letter_code
_entity_poly.pdbx_strand_id
1 'polypeptide(L)'
;MKLKDRFGRDGAFLFRWRSYLPLAFLTFAIPAFFQTVQTEDVMGEELSHAWVFFCMAISYTGLLVRCLTIGFIPAGTSGRGTKRQKAEVLNTTGMYSIVRNPLYLGNFLAMLGVVVSLMVWWLVAIFVLAYWLYIERIIWTEEEFLSARFGKIYDDWSARTPVFIPNFALWKPAALPFSRKTVLRREYHGALAIAAAYFLIEVILDIGIKRESWSIWVVEDYLWVYLLLVCSVLYTTLMVLKKRTRLLNVSGRE
;
A
#
# COMPACT_ATOMS: atom_id res chain seq x y z
N MET A 1 21.19 15.02 22.29
CA MET A 1 19.91 14.29 22.21
C MET A 1 20.22 12.82 21.93
N LYS A 2 19.64 11.87 22.66
CA LYS A 2 19.97 10.44 22.49
C LYS A 2 19.35 9.91 21.19
N LEU A 3 19.94 8.86 20.61
CA LEU A 3 19.46 8.26 19.36
C LEU A 3 17.99 7.81 19.47
N LYS A 4 17.63 7.20 20.61
CA LYS A 4 16.25 6.80 20.93
C LYS A 4 15.26 7.97 20.85
N ASP A 5 15.62 9.12 21.43
CA ASP A 5 14.76 10.32 21.41
C ASP A 5 14.60 10.87 19.97
N ARG A 6 15.63 10.71 19.13
CA ARG A 6 15.57 11.07 17.70
C ARG A 6 14.64 10.14 16.93
N PHE A 7 14.74 8.82 17.16
CA PHE A 7 13.89 7.83 16.50
C PHE A 7 12.40 8.07 16.79
N GLY A 8 12.04 8.31 18.06
CA GLY A 8 10.65 8.62 18.42
C GLY A 8 10.14 9.92 17.77
N ARG A 9 10.96 10.98 17.73
CA ARG A 9 10.58 12.26 17.10
C ARG A 9 10.40 12.12 15.59
N ASP A 10 11.39 11.51 14.92
CA ASP A 10 11.39 11.34 13.47
C ASP A 10 10.23 10.42 13.05
N GLY A 11 10.00 9.33 13.79
CA GLY A 11 8.88 8.42 13.54
C GLY A 11 7.51 9.08 13.72
N ALA A 12 7.32 9.92 14.74
CA ALA A 12 6.09 10.68 14.91
C ALA A 12 5.86 11.70 13.77
N PHE A 13 6.91 12.38 13.31
CA PHE A 13 6.84 13.26 12.15
C PHE A 13 6.46 12.48 10.88
N LEU A 14 7.17 11.39 10.61
CA LEU A 14 6.94 10.52 9.45
C LEU A 14 5.53 9.91 9.46
N PHE A 15 5.03 9.48 10.62
CA PHE A 15 3.67 8.97 10.78
C PHE A 15 2.61 10.01 10.38
N ARG A 16 2.83 11.28 10.73
CA ARG A 16 1.92 12.38 10.39
C ARG A 16 1.91 12.69 8.89
N TRP A 17 3.07 12.65 8.26
CA TRP A 17 3.26 13.06 6.86
C TRP A 17 3.34 11.88 5.87
N ARG A 18 3.12 10.66 6.33
CA ARG A 18 3.23 9.42 5.55
C ARG A 18 2.55 9.43 4.18
N SER A 19 1.43 10.14 4.08
CA SER A 19 0.63 10.21 2.85
C SER A 19 1.33 10.98 1.71
N TYR A 20 2.32 11.82 2.00
CA TYR A 20 3.01 12.64 1.01
C TYR A 20 4.37 12.09 0.57
N LEU A 21 4.89 11.07 1.27
CA LEU A 21 6.19 10.50 0.98
C LEU A 21 6.31 9.84 -0.40
N PRO A 22 5.26 9.20 -0.96
CA PRO A 22 5.29 8.76 -2.34
C PRO A 22 5.60 9.91 -3.33
N LEU A 23 5.21 11.15 -3.02
CA LEU A 23 5.50 12.31 -3.88
C LEU A 23 6.99 12.67 -3.88
N ALA A 24 7.67 12.50 -2.74
CA ALA A 24 9.11 12.69 -2.66
C ALA A 24 9.88 11.66 -3.51
N PHE A 25 9.26 10.51 -3.79
CA PHE A 25 9.84 9.48 -4.65
C PHE A 25 9.81 9.86 -6.15
N LEU A 26 8.92 10.78 -6.56
CA LEU A 26 8.79 11.21 -7.96
C LEU A 26 10.04 11.88 -8.50
N THR A 27 10.87 12.50 -7.65
CA THR A 27 12.13 13.11 -8.08
C THR A 27 13.11 12.09 -8.63
N PHE A 28 13.12 10.88 -8.07
CA PHE A 28 13.92 9.76 -8.56
C PHE A 28 13.27 9.07 -9.77
N ALA A 29 11.95 9.15 -9.91
CA ALA A 29 11.24 8.55 -11.04
C ALA A 29 11.55 9.25 -12.38
N ILE A 30 11.83 10.56 -12.37
CA ILE A 30 12.09 11.33 -13.61
C ILE A 30 13.19 10.71 -14.49
N PRO A 31 14.44 10.52 -14.01
CA PRO A 31 15.48 9.89 -14.83
C PRO A 31 15.16 8.42 -15.13
N ALA A 32 14.39 7.73 -14.28
CA ALA A 32 14.00 6.35 -14.53
C ALA A 32 13.09 6.22 -15.75
N PHE A 33 12.13 7.14 -15.97
CA PHE A 33 11.23 7.06 -17.13
C PHE A 33 11.97 7.04 -18.47
N PHE A 34 13.04 7.83 -18.62
CA PHE A 34 13.84 7.81 -19.84
C PHE A 34 14.52 6.45 -20.04
N GLN A 35 15.03 5.86 -18.96
CA GLN A 35 15.61 4.52 -18.97
C GLN A 35 14.58 3.42 -19.25
N THR A 36 13.34 3.58 -18.77
CA THR A 36 12.24 2.67 -19.04
C THR A 36 11.97 2.56 -20.54
N VAL A 37 11.80 3.69 -21.24
CA VAL A 37 11.57 3.70 -22.70
C VAL A 37 12.66 2.94 -23.45
N GLN A 38 13.93 3.19 -23.11
CA GLN A 38 15.07 2.50 -23.72
C GLN A 38 15.07 1.00 -23.45
N THR A 39 14.55 0.59 -22.30
CA THR A 39 14.44 -0.83 -21.91
C THR A 39 13.28 -1.50 -22.65
N GLU A 40 12.14 -0.82 -22.80
CA GLU A 40 10.99 -1.30 -23.57
C GLU A 40 11.33 -1.50 -25.04
N ASP A 41 12.06 -0.56 -25.65
CA ASP A 41 12.51 -0.65 -27.05
C ASP A 41 13.39 -1.90 -27.28
N VAL A 42 14.18 -2.29 -26.29
CA VAL A 42 15.06 -3.47 -26.34
C VAL A 42 14.29 -4.76 -26.04
N MET A 43 13.36 -4.73 -25.08
CA MET A 43 12.56 -5.89 -24.67
C MET A 43 11.50 -6.27 -25.70
N GLY A 44 11.02 -5.29 -26.47
CA GLY A 44 9.89 -5.44 -27.37
C GLY A 44 8.55 -5.27 -26.65
N GLU A 45 7.52 -4.93 -27.41
CA GLU A 45 6.20 -4.56 -26.92
C GLU A 45 5.53 -5.69 -26.11
N GLU A 46 5.46 -6.91 -26.65
CA GLU A 46 4.78 -8.03 -26.01
C GLU A 46 5.38 -8.36 -24.62
N LEU A 47 6.70 -8.39 -24.52
CA LEU A 47 7.39 -8.72 -23.27
C LEU A 47 7.28 -7.57 -22.27
N SER A 48 7.33 -6.32 -22.74
CA SER A 48 7.11 -5.13 -21.92
C SER A 48 5.71 -5.13 -21.32
N HIS A 49 4.67 -5.37 -22.11
CA HIS A 49 3.29 -5.50 -21.62
C HIS A 49 3.15 -6.65 -20.61
N ALA A 50 3.68 -7.84 -20.92
CA ALA A 50 3.65 -8.97 -20.00
C ALA A 50 4.32 -8.65 -18.65
N TRP A 51 5.44 -7.91 -18.68
CA TRP A 51 6.13 -7.44 -17.48
C TRP A 51 5.28 -6.47 -16.67
N VAL A 52 4.65 -5.49 -17.31
CA VAL A 52 3.79 -4.51 -16.64
C VAL A 52 2.59 -5.21 -16.00
N PHE A 53 1.94 -6.17 -16.68
CA PHE A 53 0.85 -6.97 -16.09
C PHE A 53 1.30 -7.81 -14.90
N PHE A 54 2.48 -8.43 -14.97
CA PHE A 54 3.07 -9.14 -13.85
C PHE A 54 3.29 -8.21 -12.64
N CYS A 55 3.84 -7.01 -12.88
CA CYS A 55 4.03 -6.00 -11.86
C CYS A 55 2.70 -5.53 -11.25
N MET A 56 1.68 -5.35 -12.09
CA MET A 56 0.34 -4.97 -11.64
C MET A 56 -0.27 -6.07 -10.75
N ALA A 57 -0.03 -7.35 -11.06
CA ALA A 57 -0.43 -8.47 -10.20
C ALA A 57 0.26 -8.43 -8.82
N ILE A 58 1.54 -8.03 -8.75
CA ILE A 58 2.22 -7.77 -7.47
C ILE A 58 1.50 -6.65 -6.71
N SER A 59 1.16 -5.54 -7.39
CA SER A 59 0.46 -4.43 -6.75
C SER A 59 -0.90 -4.84 -6.18
N TYR A 60 -1.68 -5.62 -6.94
CA TYR A 60 -2.98 -6.14 -6.49
C TYR A 60 -2.84 -7.22 -5.41
N THR A 61 -1.74 -7.96 -5.36
CA THR A 61 -1.42 -8.84 -4.23
C THR A 61 -1.23 -8.03 -2.94
N GLY A 62 -0.58 -6.87 -3.03
CA GLY A 62 -0.50 -5.92 -1.93
C GLY A 62 -1.88 -5.43 -1.46
N LEU A 63 -2.76 -5.08 -2.41
CA LEU A 63 -4.15 -4.72 -2.10
C LEU A 63 -4.91 -5.88 -1.45
N LEU A 64 -4.73 -7.12 -1.93
CA LEU A 64 -5.34 -8.31 -1.36
C LEU A 64 -4.91 -8.52 0.10
N VAL A 65 -3.62 -8.38 0.42
CA VAL A 65 -3.11 -8.43 1.81
C VAL A 65 -3.82 -7.40 2.70
N ARG A 66 -4.02 -6.17 2.19
CA ARG A 66 -4.77 -5.13 2.92
C ARG A 66 -6.24 -5.52 3.13
N CYS A 67 -6.90 -6.01 2.08
CA CYS A 67 -8.29 -6.47 2.13
C CYS A 67 -8.48 -7.61 3.13
N LEU A 68 -7.60 -8.62 3.11
CA LEU A 68 -7.60 -9.72 4.06
C LEU A 68 -7.43 -9.21 5.49
N THR A 69 -6.45 -8.34 5.73
CA THR A 69 -6.24 -7.73 7.05
C THR A 69 -7.49 -7.01 7.55
N ILE A 70 -8.08 -6.15 6.71
CA ILE A 70 -9.21 -5.29 7.10
C ILE A 70 -10.51 -6.05 7.24
N GLY A 71 -10.74 -7.08 6.43
CA GLY A 71 -11.91 -7.92 6.53
C GLY A 71 -12.01 -8.65 7.88
N PHE A 72 -10.89 -8.84 8.59
CA PHE A 72 -10.83 -9.50 9.89
C PHE A 72 -10.67 -8.54 11.08
N ILE A 73 -10.39 -7.26 10.87
CA ILE A 73 -10.13 -6.30 11.95
C ILE A 73 -11.40 -6.02 12.79
N PRO A 74 -11.32 -6.12 14.15
CA PRO A 74 -12.37 -5.67 15.07
C PRO A 74 -12.38 -4.14 15.21
N ALA A 75 -13.43 -3.58 15.82
CA ALA A 75 -13.44 -2.16 16.19
C ALA A 75 -12.34 -1.81 17.20
N GLY A 76 -11.92 -0.54 17.20
CA GLY A 76 -10.99 -0.02 18.21
C GLY A 76 -9.52 -0.43 18.03
N THR A 77 -9.14 -1.07 16.91
CA THR A 77 -7.71 -1.28 16.61
C THR A 77 -7.05 0.00 16.11
N SER A 78 -5.71 0.00 16.00
CA SER A 78 -5.04 1.06 15.24
C SER A 78 -5.53 1.11 13.80
N GLY A 79 -5.80 2.33 13.32
CA GLY A 79 -6.48 2.60 12.06
C GLY A 79 -5.73 3.60 11.18
N ARG A 80 -6.41 4.13 10.15
CA ARG A 80 -5.81 5.03 9.14
C ARG A 80 -5.47 6.44 9.65
N GLY A 81 -5.80 6.79 10.89
CA GLY A 81 -5.56 8.13 11.43
C GLY A 81 -4.06 8.49 11.42
N THR A 82 -3.72 9.70 10.96
CA THR A 82 -2.34 10.22 10.90
C THR A 82 -2.02 11.21 12.01
N LYS A 83 -3.04 11.69 12.73
CA LYS A 83 -2.88 12.76 13.72
C LYS A 83 -2.34 12.26 15.06
N ARG A 84 -2.77 11.07 15.51
CA ARG A 84 -2.39 10.45 16.79
C ARG A 84 -2.54 8.95 16.72
N GLN A 85 -1.71 8.23 17.48
CA GLN A 85 -1.89 6.80 17.71
C GLN A 85 -3.14 6.54 18.54
N LYS A 86 -3.91 5.53 18.15
CA LYS A 86 -5.13 5.09 18.82
C LYS A 86 -5.20 3.57 18.70
N ALA A 87 -5.42 2.87 19.80
CA ALA A 87 -5.66 1.42 19.79
C ALA A 87 -6.33 1.04 21.10
N GLU A 88 -7.65 0.90 21.12
CA GLU A 88 -8.40 0.39 22.27
C GLU A 88 -8.24 -1.12 22.44
N VAL A 89 -8.04 -1.83 21.32
CA VAL A 89 -7.84 -3.29 21.29
C VAL A 89 -6.55 -3.63 20.54
N LEU A 90 -5.77 -4.56 21.10
CA LEU A 90 -4.63 -5.16 20.43
C LEU A 90 -5.10 -6.37 19.60
N ASN A 91 -4.92 -6.30 18.27
CA ASN A 91 -5.23 -7.43 17.40
C ASN A 91 -3.98 -8.29 17.16
N THR A 92 -4.02 -9.54 17.60
CA THR A 92 -2.92 -10.52 17.49
C THR A 92 -3.31 -11.75 16.65
N THR A 93 -4.44 -11.68 15.94
CA THR A 93 -5.04 -12.80 15.19
C THR A 93 -5.15 -12.48 13.69
N GLY A 94 -5.38 -13.51 12.88
CA GLY A 94 -5.40 -13.40 11.42
C GLY A 94 -4.05 -12.93 10.88
N MET A 95 -4.05 -11.93 10.00
CA MET A 95 -2.81 -11.40 9.41
C MET A 95 -1.83 -10.86 10.45
N TYR A 96 -2.30 -10.38 11.61
CA TYR A 96 -1.44 -9.91 12.70
C TYR A 96 -0.77 -11.05 13.47
N SER A 97 -1.16 -12.31 13.28
CA SER A 97 -0.47 -13.42 13.95
C SER A 97 0.80 -13.85 13.20
N ILE A 98 0.89 -13.57 11.90
CA ILE A 98 2.00 -13.99 11.03
C ILE A 98 2.99 -12.86 10.75
N VAL A 99 2.59 -11.60 10.89
CA VAL A 99 3.44 -10.41 10.74
C VAL A 99 2.87 -9.26 11.56
N ARG A 100 3.71 -8.45 12.21
CA ARG A 100 3.24 -7.35 13.08
C ARG A 100 2.51 -6.25 12.33
N ASN A 101 2.92 -5.97 11.10
CA ASN A 101 2.47 -4.81 10.33
C ASN A 101 1.93 -5.20 8.93
N PRO A 102 0.87 -6.02 8.83
CA PRO A 102 0.38 -6.54 7.56
C PRO A 102 -0.13 -5.45 6.60
N LEU A 103 -0.63 -4.33 7.12
CA LEU A 103 -1.02 -3.18 6.28
C LEU A 103 0.18 -2.49 5.63
N TYR A 104 1.34 -2.44 6.32
CA TYR A 104 2.57 -1.92 5.75
C TYR A 104 3.18 -2.93 4.77
N LEU A 105 3.06 -4.24 5.00
CA LEU A 105 3.43 -5.23 3.99
C LEU A 105 2.59 -5.08 2.72
N GLY A 106 1.27 -4.93 2.86
CA GLY A 106 0.38 -4.71 1.71
C GLY A 106 0.69 -3.42 0.94
N ASN A 107 1.03 -2.33 1.66
CA ASN A 107 1.47 -1.09 1.02
C ASN A 107 2.79 -1.24 0.28
N PHE A 108 3.75 -1.96 0.87
CA PHE A 108 5.04 -2.23 0.26
C PHE A 108 4.85 -2.95 -1.07
N LEU A 109 4.10 -4.05 -1.09
CA LEU A 109 3.82 -4.82 -2.31
C LEU A 109 3.04 -3.98 -3.35
N ALA A 110 2.06 -3.20 -2.90
CA ALA A 110 1.28 -2.31 -3.77
C ALA A 110 2.19 -1.32 -4.53
N MET A 111 3.13 -0.69 -3.84
CA MET A 111 4.08 0.24 -4.46
C MET A 111 5.25 -0.45 -5.17
N LEU A 112 5.69 -1.61 -4.69
CA LEU A 112 6.78 -2.37 -5.30
C LEU A 112 6.43 -2.74 -6.74
N GLY A 113 5.21 -3.21 -7.01
CA GLY A 113 4.77 -3.49 -8.38
C GLY A 113 4.88 -2.26 -9.28
N VAL A 114 4.43 -1.09 -8.81
CA VAL A 114 4.52 0.18 -9.56
C VAL A 114 5.97 0.61 -9.81
N VAL A 115 6.89 0.39 -8.87
CA VAL A 115 8.29 0.78 -9.04
C VAL A 115 9.03 -0.20 -9.96
N VAL A 116 8.75 -1.50 -9.84
CA VAL A 116 9.37 -2.55 -10.65
C VAL A 116 8.86 -2.51 -12.10
N SER A 117 7.66 -1.99 -12.36
CA SER A 117 7.15 -1.83 -13.72
C SER A 117 7.97 -0.86 -14.56
N LEU A 118 8.72 0.05 -13.92
CA LEU A 118 9.64 0.97 -14.63
C LEU A 118 10.91 0.27 -15.14
N MET A 119 11.14 -1.01 -14.81
CA MET A 119 12.29 -1.79 -15.31
C MET A 119 13.67 -1.22 -14.93
N VAL A 120 13.73 -0.36 -13.91
CA VAL A 120 14.95 0.33 -13.49
C VAL A 120 15.45 -0.20 -12.15
N TRP A 121 16.49 -1.04 -12.18
CA TRP A 121 17.00 -1.74 -10.98
C TRP A 121 17.43 -0.80 -9.84
N TRP A 122 18.07 0.34 -10.15
CA TRP A 122 18.55 1.27 -9.14
C TRP A 122 17.39 1.99 -8.45
N LEU A 123 16.29 2.24 -9.17
CA LEU A 123 15.09 2.84 -8.61
C LEU A 123 14.44 1.89 -7.61
N VAL A 124 14.38 0.59 -7.95
CA VAL A 124 13.91 -0.46 -7.04
C VAL A 124 14.76 -0.50 -5.77
N ALA A 125 16.09 -0.46 -5.88
CA ALA A 125 16.98 -0.44 -4.72
C ALA A 125 16.75 0.79 -3.83
N ILE A 126 16.63 1.99 -4.41
CA ILE A 126 16.33 3.22 -3.66
C ILE A 126 14.96 3.12 -2.98
N PHE A 127 13.93 2.67 -3.70
CA PHE A 127 12.58 2.48 -3.15
C PHE A 127 12.61 1.57 -1.92
N VAL A 128 13.22 0.41 -2.08
CA VAL A 128 13.26 -0.64 -1.07
C VAL A 128 14.00 -0.16 0.18
N LEU A 129 15.18 0.46 0.02
CA LEU A 129 15.94 1.04 1.13
C LEU A 129 15.20 2.20 1.81
N ALA A 130 14.66 3.13 1.03
CA ALA A 130 13.93 4.28 1.54
C ALA A 130 12.68 3.82 2.32
N TYR A 131 11.94 2.85 1.79
CA TYR A 131 10.76 2.28 2.43
C TYR A 131 11.09 1.65 3.78
N TRP A 132 12.18 0.86 3.86
CA TRP A 132 12.58 0.24 5.12
C TRP A 132 13.01 1.25 6.18
N LEU A 133 13.92 2.18 5.85
CA LEU A 133 14.38 3.20 6.78
C LEU A 133 13.24 4.08 7.29
N TYR A 134 12.26 4.34 6.43
CA TYR A 134 11.09 5.11 6.75
C TYR A 134 10.13 4.35 7.68
N ILE A 135 9.76 3.12 7.29
CA ILE A 135 8.71 2.39 8.01
C ILE A 135 9.23 1.88 9.35
N GLU A 136 10.53 1.58 9.47
CA GLU A 136 11.17 1.24 10.74
C GLU A 136 10.95 2.32 11.80
N ARG A 137 11.12 3.60 11.44
CA ARG A 137 10.92 4.73 12.35
C ARG A 137 9.47 4.87 12.79
N ILE A 138 8.53 4.65 11.86
CA ILE A 138 7.10 4.65 12.19
C ILE A 138 6.76 3.49 13.11
N ILE A 139 7.20 2.28 12.76
CA ILE A 139 6.97 1.07 13.55
C ILE A 139 7.52 1.30 14.95
N TRP A 140 8.76 1.76 15.12
CA TRP A 140 9.33 2.10 16.42
C TRP A 140 8.39 2.95 17.29
N THR A 141 7.84 4.01 16.72
CA THR A 141 6.91 4.92 17.44
C THR A 141 5.58 4.24 17.76
N GLU A 142 5.08 3.38 16.87
CA GLU A 142 3.89 2.56 17.11
C GLU A 142 4.11 1.52 18.19
N GLU A 143 5.26 0.84 18.18
CA GLU A 143 5.59 -0.20 19.16
C GLU A 143 5.80 0.39 20.56
N GLU A 144 6.45 1.56 20.68
CA GLU A 144 6.56 2.26 21.95
C GLU A 144 5.18 2.63 22.51
N PHE A 145 4.26 3.11 21.67
CA PHE A 145 2.88 3.40 22.07
C PHE A 145 2.12 2.14 22.49
N LEU A 146 2.24 1.04 21.74
CA LEU A 146 1.54 -0.21 22.02
C LEU A 146 2.09 -0.90 23.27
N SER A 147 3.41 -0.93 23.45
CA SER A 147 4.05 -1.45 24.66
C SER A 147 3.66 -0.63 25.89
N ALA A 148 3.67 0.71 25.82
CA ALA A 148 3.20 1.56 26.92
C ALA A 148 1.71 1.34 27.26
N ARG A 149 0.87 0.99 26.28
CA ARG A 149 -0.57 0.82 26.47
C ARG A 149 -0.98 -0.58 26.93
N PHE A 150 -0.38 -1.62 26.37
CA PHE A 150 -0.77 -3.02 26.59
C PHE A 150 0.25 -3.82 27.40
N GLY A 151 1.42 -3.23 27.69
CA GLY A 151 2.47 -3.81 28.51
C GLY A 151 2.89 -5.21 28.02
N LYS A 152 3.00 -6.12 28.98
CA LYS A 152 3.47 -7.49 28.76
C LYS A 152 2.71 -8.25 27.67
N ILE A 153 1.42 -7.99 27.49
CA ILE A 153 0.62 -8.65 26.44
C ILE A 153 1.17 -8.33 25.05
N TYR A 154 1.56 -7.08 24.82
CA TYR A 154 2.18 -6.66 23.57
C TYR A 154 3.59 -7.21 23.43
N ASP A 155 4.40 -7.12 24.50
CA ASP A 155 5.80 -7.56 24.47
C ASP A 155 5.92 -9.07 24.22
N ASP A 156 5.08 -9.89 24.85
CA ASP A 156 5.05 -11.35 24.65
C ASP A 156 4.65 -11.72 23.20
N TRP A 157 3.72 -10.96 22.59
CA TRP A 157 3.28 -11.17 21.21
C TRP A 157 4.33 -10.70 20.19
N SER A 158 4.90 -9.52 20.38
CA SER A 158 5.86 -8.91 19.46
C SER A 158 7.20 -9.66 19.44
N ALA A 159 7.59 -10.28 20.56
CA ALA A 159 8.78 -11.12 20.65
C ALA A 159 8.71 -12.38 19.75
N ARG A 160 7.50 -12.87 19.44
CA ARG A 160 7.28 -14.08 18.63
C ARG A 160 6.90 -13.78 17.19
N THR A 161 6.39 -12.59 16.92
CA THR A 161 5.82 -12.22 15.62
C THR A 161 6.82 -11.38 14.81
N PRO A 162 7.16 -11.77 13.57
CA PRO A 162 8.14 -11.04 12.78
C PRO A 162 7.61 -9.66 12.35
N VAL A 163 8.53 -8.69 12.16
CA VAL A 163 8.16 -7.31 11.75
C VAL A 163 7.72 -7.26 10.29
N PHE A 164 8.50 -7.89 9.39
CA PHE A 164 8.43 -7.65 7.95
C PHE A 164 8.06 -8.90 7.14
N ILE A 165 8.75 -10.01 7.36
CA ILE A 165 8.57 -11.24 6.59
C ILE A 165 7.53 -12.11 7.31
N PRO A 166 6.38 -12.41 6.69
CA PRO A 166 5.36 -13.25 7.33
C PRO A 166 5.87 -14.65 7.64
N ASN A 167 5.56 -15.13 8.85
CA ASN A 167 5.73 -16.53 9.20
C ASN A 167 4.37 -17.21 9.25
N PHE A 168 4.01 -17.91 8.18
CA PHE A 168 2.71 -18.59 8.05
C PHE A 168 2.50 -19.70 9.08
N ALA A 169 3.56 -20.26 9.69
CA ALA A 169 3.44 -21.24 10.77
C ALA A 169 2.83 -20.66 12.05
N LEU A 170 2.82 -19.33 12.21
CA LEU A 170 2.22 -18.63 13.36
C LEU A 170 0.74 -18.29 13.16
N TRP A 171 0.08 -18.85 12.13
CA TRP A 171 -1.32 -18.53 11.84
C TRP A 171 -2.23 -18.83 13.03
N LYS A 172 -2.99 -17.82 13.45
CA LYS A 172 -4.07 -17.93 14.44
C LYS A 172 -5.36 -17.42 13.82
N PRO A 173 -6.46 -18.19 13.84
CA PRO A 173 -7.73 -17.75 13.28
C PRO A 173 -8.18 -16.39 13.84
N ALA A 174 -8.75 -15.55 12.98
CA ALA A 174 -9.25 -14.24 13.38
C ALA A 174 -10.43 -14.35 14.35
N ALA A 175 -10.53 -13.41 15.30
CA ALA A 175 -11.63 -13.37 16.27
C ALA A 175 -13.00 -13.10 15.65
N LEU A 176 -13.06 -12.47 14.47
CA LEU A 176 -14.30 -12.18 13.73
C LEU A 176 -14.24 -12.79 12.33
N PRO A 177 -15.39 -13.23 11.75
CA PRO A 177 -15.44 -13.77 10.38
C PRO A 177 -15.20 -12.68 9.34
N PHE A 178 -14.69 -13.04 8.16
CA PHE A 178 -14.37 -12.06 7.11
C PHE A 178 -15.58 -11.20 6.70
N SER A 179 -15.42 -9.87 6.73
CA SER A 179 -16.47 -8.91 6.36
C SER A 179 -16.16 -8.18 5.06
N ARG A 180 -16.83 -8.58 3.97
CA ARG A 180 -16.76 -7.88 2.67
C ARG A 180 -17.18 -6.40 2.78
N LYS A 181 -18.22 -6.12 3.56
CA LYS A 181 -18.71 -4.75 3.78
C LYS A 181 -17.65 -3.86 4.44
N THR A 182 -16.91 -4.39 5.41
CA THR A 182 -15.82 -3.66 6.07
C THR A 182 -14.68 -3.37 5.10
N VAL A 183 -14.33 -4.32 4.23
CA VAL A 183 -13.35 -4.09 3.15
C VAL A 183 -13.82 -2.98 2.22
N LEU A 184 -15.03 -3.08 1.66
CA LEU A 184 -15.58 -2.08 0.74
C LEU A 184 -15.67 -0.68 1.39
N ARG A 185 -16.00 -0.61 2.67
CA ARG A 185 -16.08 0.65 3.45
C ARG A 185 -14.71 1.30 3.67
N ARG A 186 -13.66 0.50 3.86
CA ARG A 186 -12.34 0.97 4.32
C ARG A 186 -11.28 1.01 3.20
N GLU A 187 -11.39 0.19 2.16
CA GLU A 187 -10.42 0.01 1.07
C GLU A 187 -10.92 0.48 -0.31
N TYR A 188 -11.83 1.45 -0.38
CA TYR A 188 -12.31 1.98 -1.66
C TYR A 188 -11.28 2.81 -2.46
N HIS A 189 -10.17 3.23 -1.83
CA HIS A 189 -9.10 4.00 -2.50
C HIS A 189 -8.07 3.14 -3.23
N GLY A 190 -7.85 1.90 -2.78
CA GLY A 190 -6.66 1.13 -3.14
C GLY A 190 -6.60 0.77 -4.63
N ALA A 191 -7.69 0.24 -5.18
CA ALA A 191 -7.77 -0.14 -6.59
C ALA A 191 -7.61 1.08 -7.52
N LEU A 192 -8.26 2.20 -7.20
CA LEU A 192 -8.10 3.45 -7.97
C LEU A 192 -6.67 3.98 -7.92
N ALA A 193 -6.00 3.93 -6.76
CA ALA A 193 -4.63 4.39 -6.65
C ALA A 193 -3.66 3.56 -7.50
N ILE A 194 -3.83 2.23 -7.54
CA ILE A 194 -3.03 1.35 -8.40
C ILE A 194 -3.31 1.64 -9.88
N ALA A 195 -4.59 1.64 -10.29
CA ALA A 195 -4.98 1.89 -11.67
C ALA A 195 -4.49 3.27 -12.17
N ALA A 196 -4.62 4.30 -11.34
CA ALA A 196 -4.13 5.64 -11.64
C ALA A 196 -2.61 5.70 -11.74
N ALA A 197 -1.87 4.96 -10.91
CA ALA A 197 -0.42 4.92 -10.99
C ALA A 197 0.06 4.33 -12.32
N TYR A 198 -0.47 3.17 -12.72
CA TYR A 198 -0.14 2.56 -14.02
C TYR A 198 -0.56 3.45 -15.19
N PHE A 199 -1.80 3.94 -15.19
CA PHE A 199 -2.27 4.87 -16.23
C PHE A 199 -1.35 6.09 -16.38
N LEU A 200 -0.95 6.71 -15.27
CA LEU A 200 -0.05 7.87 -15.31
C LEU A 200 1.35 7.52 -15.83
N ILE A 201 1.86 6.32 -15.51
CA ILE A 201 3.15 5.87 -16.03
C ILE A 201 3.08 5.75 -17.56
N GLU A 202 2.08 5.03 -18.10
CA GLU A 202 1.91 4.86 -19.55
C GLU A 202 1.74 6.21 -20.26
N VAL A 203 0.88 7.09 -19.74
CA VAL A 203 0.74 8.46 -20.29
C VAL A 203 2.06 9.23 -20.27
N ILE A 204 2.87 9.10 -19.22
CA ILE A 204 4.18 9.76 -19.15
C ILE A 204 5.15 9.16 -20.17
N LEU A 205 5.19 7.83 -20.30
CA LEU A 205 6.09 7.15 -21.21
C LEU A 205 5.73 7.43 -22.66
N ASP A 206 4.49 7.16 -23.07
CA ASP A 206 4.10 7.17 -24.49
C ASP A 206 3.84 8.59 -24.99
N ILE A 207 3.02 9.35 -24.25
CA ILE A 207 2.66 10.72 -24.67
C ILE A 207 3.73 11.72 -24.22
N GLY A 208 4.22 11.58 -23.00
CA GLY A 208 5.20 12.50 -22.42
C GLY A 208 6.59 12.38 -23.05
N ILE A 209 7.09 11.16 -23.21
CA ILE A 209 8.48 10.89 -23.66
C ILE A 209 8.52 10.44 -25.12
N LYS A 210 7.77 9.40 -25.53
CA LYS A 210 7.74 8.90 -26.91
C LYS A 210 7.01 9.86 -27.87
N ARG A 211 6.29 10.86 -27.34
CA ARG A 211 5.55 11.91 -28.08
C ARG A 211 4.44 11.38 -28.96
N GLU A 212 3.79 10.30 -28.53
CA GLU A 212 2.62 9.77 -29.21
C GLU A 212 1.43 10.75 -29.15
N SER A 213 0.62 10.76 -30.20
CA SER A 213 -0.63 11.54 -30.20
C SER A 213 -1.65 10.92 -29.26
N TRP A 214 -2.25 11.74 -28.40
CA TRP A 214 -3.35 11.32 -27.50
C TRP A 214 -4.47 10.55 -28.22
N SER A 215 -4.81 10.96 -29.46
CA SER A 215 -5.89 10.32 -30.22
C SER A 215 -5.55 8.90 -30.65
N ILE A 216 -4.26 8.60 -30.85
CA ILE A 216 -3.77 7.28 -31.25
C ILE A 216 -3.66 6.43 -29.98
N TRP A 217 -2.98 6.95 -28.97
CA TRP A 217 -2.75 6.28 -27.69
C TRP A 217 -4.06 5.80 -27.04
N VAL A 218 -5.12 6.62 -27.00
CA VAL A 218 -6.40 6.18 -26.41
C VAL A 218 -7.03 4.97 -27.13
N VAL A 219 -6.74 4.79 -28.42
CA VAL A 219 -7.25 3.67 -29.23
C VAL A 219 -6.37 2.43 -29.05
N GLU A 220 -5.05 2.60 -29.04
CA GLU A 220 -4.09 1.49 -28.91
C GLU A 220 -4.03 0.99 -27.45
N ASP A 221 -3.99 1.92 -26.49
CA ASP A 221 -3.87 1.70 -25.05
C ASP A 221 -5.19 1.84 -24.28
N TYR A 222 -6.31 1.52 -24.95
CA TYR A 222 -7.66 1.65 -24.39
C TYR A 222 -7.87 0.90 -23.07
N LEU A 223 -7.08 -0.15 -22.81
CA LEU A 223 -7.16 -0.93 -21.58
C LEU A 223 -6.83 -0.09 -20.35
N TRP A 224 -5.81 0.77 -20.42
CA TRP A 224 -5.41 1.63 -19.30
C TRP A 224 -6.49 2.66 -18.98
N VAL A 225 -7.10 3.22 -20.02
CA VAL A 225 -8.26 4.13 -19.91
C VAL A 225 -9.44 3.39 -19.28
N TYR A 226 -9.74 2.19 -19.76
CA TYR A 226 -10.85 1.37 -19.26
C TYR A 226 -10.66 0.98 -17.78
N LEU A 227 -9.47 0.52 -17.39
CA LEU A 227 -9.15 0.18 -16.00
C LEU A 227 -9.29 1.38 -15.07
N LEU A 228 -8.79 2.55 -15.47
CA LEU A 228 -8.94 3.78 -14.72
C LEU A 228 -10.42 4.16 -14.56
N LEU A 229 -11.21 4.07 -15.63
CA LEU A 229 -12.64 4.40 -15.62
C LEU A 229 -13.42 3.46 -14.69
N VAL A 230 -13.22 2.15 -14.82
CA VAL A 230 -13.86 1.14 -13.96
C VAL A 230 -13.51 1.39 -12.49
N CYS A 231 -12.23 1.61 -12.18
CA CYS A 231 -11.80 1.88 -10.81
C CYS A 231 -12.33 3.22 -10.28
N SER A 232 -12.49 4.23 -11.14
CA SER A 232 -13.06 5.54 -10.78
C SER A 232 -14.56 5.45 -10.47
N VAL A 233 -15.31 4.67 -11.26
CA VAL A 233 -16.73 4.39 -11.00
C VAL A 233 -16.88 3.61 -9.70
N LEU A 234 -16.08 2.57 -9.49
CA LEU A 234 -16.08 1.78 -8.25
C LEU A 234 -15.75 2.66 -7.03
N TYR A 235 -14.68 3.45 -7.12
CA TYR A 235 -14.30 4.41 -6.08
C TYR A 235 -15.44 5.35 -5.73
N THR A 236 -16.02 5.99 -6.73
CA THR A 236 -17.09 6.99 -6.53
C THR A 236 -18.32 6.34 -5.92
N THR A 237 -18.71 5.16 -6.41
CA THR A 237 -19.84 4.38 -5.88
C THR A 237 -19.62 4.04 -4.41
N LEU A 238 -18.47 3.46 -4.05
CA LEU A 238 -18.17 3.08 -2.67
C LEU A 238 -18.04 4.30 -1.75
N MET A 239 -17.46 5.40 -2.24
CA MET A 239 -17.34 6.65 -1.51
C MET A 239 -18.72 7.25 -1.20
N VAL A 240 -19.63 7.26 -2.18
CA VAL A 240 -21.02 7.70 -2.01
C VAL A 240 -21.76 6.79 -1.02
N LEU A 241 -21.70 5.46 -1.20
CA LEU A 241 -22.33 4.50 -0.29
C LEU A 241 -21.85 4.69 1.15
N LYS A 242 -20.55 4.87 1.36
CA LYS A 242 -19.96 5.14 2.68
C LYS A 242 -20.45 6.45 3.29
N LYS A 243 -20.54 7.53 2.50
CA LYS A 243 -20.88 8.88 3.01
C LYS A 243 -22.38 9.10 3.17
N ARG A 244 -23.20 8.46 2.35
CA ARG A 244 -24.65 8.76 2.23
C ARG A 244 -25.56 7.66 2.76
N THR A 245 -25.04 6.46 3.05
CA THR A 245 -25.87 5.31 3.46
C THR A 245 -25.29 4.59 4.69
N ARG A 246 -26.09 3.68 5.27
CA ARG A 246 -25.64 2.74 6.30
C ARG A 246 -25.37 1.33 5.76
N LEU A 247 -25.44 1.12 4.44
CA LEU A 247 -25.40 -0.22 3.80
C LEU A 247 -24.11 -0.99 4.10
N LEU A 248 -23.00 -0.26 4.28
CA LEU A 248 -21.68 -0.82 4.56
C LEU A 248 -21.33 -0.84 6.06
N ASN A 249 -22.26 -0.47 6.96
CA ASN A 249 -22.02 -0.55 8.41
C ASN A 249 -22.09 -2.00 8.87
N VAL A 250 -21.19 -2.38 9.78
CA VAL A 250 -21.15 -3.72 10.40
C VAL A 250 -20.92 -3.55 11.89
N SER A 251 -21.79 -4.12 12.72
CA SER A 251 -21.69 -4.04 14.19
C SER A 251 -20.38 -4.68 14.69
N GLY A 252 -19.78 -4.09 15.73
CA GLY A 252 -18.50 -4.55 16.29
C GLY A 252 -17.29 -4.22 15.41
N ARG A 253 -17.46 -3.40 14.36
CA ARG A 253 -16.42 -2.96 13.43
C ARG A 253 -16.54 -1.47 13.14
N GLU A 254 -15.42 -0.85 12.80
CA GLU A 254 -15.36 0.55 12.30
C GLU A 254 -15.85 0.70 10.84
#